data_AF-A0A9W6Y6J6-F1
#
_entry.id   AF-A0A9W6Y6J6-F1
#
_cell.length_a   1.000
_cell.length_b   1.000
_cell.length_c   1.000
_cell.angle_alpha   90.00
_cell.angle_beta   90.00
_cell.angle_gamma   90.00
#
_symmetry.space_group_name_H-M   'P 1'
#
loop_
_entity.id
_entity.type
_entity.pdbx_description
1 polymer ?
#
loop_
_entity_poly.entity_id
_entity_poly.type
_entity_poly.pdbx_seq_one_letter_code
_entity_poly.pdbx_strand_id
1 'polypeptide(L)'
;MQQLQRRYSELSLAVEEGQAELLRGHETFVRVRRRLADERGEGAALWDSGIPPSSSFAAAPRVRETLEEIERFSQADRFETTGASFMGWTDKRKGDRELQTPQFGFTRRFPLEEAGELLAKTWDVFSSGPKMAEMSFDRSVRTRFQVLQKFDSHLIIVRRDHKIPSMPMRFGAVQMTFRLQTPTGYSMCSRTIPAPEIQQAMEPHEYFYLSLL
;
A
#
# COMPACT_ATOMS: atom_id res chain seq x y z
N MET A 1 -15.70 -26.29 54.68
CA MET A 1 -16.40 -26.56 53.40
C MET A 1 -17.22 -25.36 52.90
N GLN A 2 -18.13 -24.78 53.70
CA GLN A 2 -19.02 -23.69 53.25
C GLN A 2 -18.29 -22.43 52.73
N GLN A 3 -17.17 -22.04 53.35
CA GLN A 3 -16.39 -20.86 52.95
C GLN A 3 -15.72 -21.02 51.58
N LEU A 4 -15.38 -22.26 51.20
CA LEU A 4 -14.76 -22.59 49.91
C LEU A 4 -15.79 -22.59 48.78
N GLN A 5 -16.98 -23.12 49.05
CA GLN A 5 -18.11 -23.06 48.11
C GLN A 5 -18.53 -21.62 47.82
N ARG A 6 -18.60 -20.77 48.85
CA ARG A 6 -18.92 -19.35 48.69
C ARG A 6 -17.91 -18.62 47.80
N ARG A 7 -16.61 -18.82 48.03
CA ARG A 7 -15.55 -18.22 47.18
C ARG A 7 -15.60 -18.72 45.74
N TYR A 8 -15.93 -20.00 45.52
CA TYR A 8 -16.03 -20.56 44.18
C TYR A 8 -17.24 -20.00 43.41
N SER A 9 -18.37 -19.78 44.10
CA SER A 9 -19.53 -19.11 43.52
C SER A 9 -19.25 -17.65 43.17
N GLU A 10 -18.56 -16.91 44.05
CA GLU A 10 -18.17 -15.52 43.81
C GLU A 10 -17.21 -15.39 42.62
N LEU A 11 -16.23 -16.30 42.48
CA LEU A 11 -15.32 -16.36 41.34
C LEU A 11 -16.03 -16.74 40.03
N SER A 12 -16.97 -17.68 40.07
CA SER A 12 -17.71 -18.09 38.86
C SER A 12 -18.57 -16.94 38.34
N LEU A 13 -19.23 -16.21 39.24
CA LEU A 13 -20.03 -15.04 38.88
C LEU A 13 -19.16 -13.93 38.26
N ALA A 14 -17.99 -13.65 38.84
CA ALA A 14 -17.06 -12.65 38.32
C ALA A 14 -16.50 -13.02 36.92
N VAL A 15 -16.29 -14.31 36.66
CA VAL A 15 -15.88 -14.79 35.33
C VAL A 15 -17.00 -14.63 34.31
N GLU A 16 -18.23 -14.98 34.66
CA GLU A 16 -19.40 -14.80 33.78
C GLU A 16 -19.66 -13.32 33.48
N GLU A 17 -19.56 -12.45 34.49
CA GLU A 17 -19.69 -10.99 34.31
C GLU A 17 -18.59 -10.43 33.41
N GLY A 18 -17.34 -10.86 33.62
CA GLY A 18 -16.21 -10.46 32.78
C GLY A 18 -16.32 -10.95 31.33
N GLN A 19 -16.84 -12.18 31.12
CA GLN A 19 -17.11 -12.70 29.79
C GLN A 19 -18.24 -11.93 29.10
N ALA A 20 -19.31 -11.60 29.83
CA ALA A 20 -20.40 -10.78 29.30
C ALA A 20 -19.94 -9.37 28.93
N GLU A 21 -19.06 -8.77 29.73
CA GLU A 21 -18.47 -7.46 29.43
C GLU A 21 -17.56 -7.50 28.20
N LEU A 22 -16.73 -8.54 28.07
CA LEU A 22 -15.88 -8.74 26.90
C LEU A 22 -16.70 -8.92 25.61
N LEU A 23 -17.80 -9.68 25.67
CA LEU A 23 -18.72 -9.86 24.55
C LEU A 23 -19.41 -8.54 24.16
N ARG A 24 -19.88 -7.76 25.13
CA ARG A 24 -20.45 -6.42 24.88
C ARG A 24 -19.41 -5.47 24.26
N GLY A 25 -18.17 -5.53 24.73
CA GLY A 25 -17.05 -4.78 24.16
C GLY A 25 -16.73 -5.20 22.72
N HIS A 26 -16.75 -6.50 22.44
CA HIS A 26 -16.54 -7.05 21.10
C HIS A 26 -17.67 -6.64 20.14
N GLU A 27 -18.93 -6.75 20.55
CA GLU A 27 -20.08 -6.33 19.74
C GLU A 27 -20.04 -4.82 19.44
N THR A 28 -19.68 -4.01 20.43
CA THR A 28 -19.51 -2.57 20.25
C THR A 28 -18.38 -2.26 19.26
N PHE A 29 -17.24 -2.95 19.40
CA PHE A 29 -16.11 -2.82 18.48
C PHE A 29 -16.49 -3.23 17.05
N VAL A 30 -17.17 -4.36 16.87
CA VAL A 30 -17.63 -4.83 15.55
C VAL A 30 -18.65 -3.86 14.94
N ARG A 31 -19.57 -3.32 15.74
CA ARG A 31 -20.56 -2.33 15.31
C ARG A 31 -19.92 -1.03 14.86
N VAL A 32 -18.98 -0.48 15.66
CA VAL A 32 -18.22 0.72 15.31
C VAL A 32 -17.38 0.47 14.05
N ARG A 33 -16.70 -0.67 13.95
CA ARG A 33 -15.92 -1.06 12.77
C ARG A 33 -16.81 -1.17 11.52
N ARG A 34 -18.00 -1.75 11.63
CA ARG A 34 -18.95 -1.87 10.51
C ARG A 34 -19.47 -0.50 10.09
N ARG A 35 -19.89 0.36 11.03
CA ARG A 35 -20.31 1.75 10.74
C ARG A 35 -19.21 2.56 10.04
N LEU A 36 -17.96 2.44 10.51
CA LEU A 36 -16.80 3.08 9.88
C LEU A 36 -16.43 2.47 8.51
N ALA A 37 -16.91 1.26 8.20
CA ALA A 37 -16.77 0.64 6.88
C ALA A 37 -17.92 1.05 5.95
N ASP A 38 -19.13 1.19 6.48
CA ASP A 38 -20.32 1.64 5.75
C ASP A 38 -20.20 3.13 5.36
N GLU A 39 -19.68 3.99 6.25
CA GLU A 39 -19.30 5.38 5.95
C GLU A 39 -18.19 5.48 4.87
N ARG A 40 -17.42 4.40 4.64
CA ARG A 40 -16.49 4.31 3.49
C ARG A 40 -17.17 3.82 2.22
N GLY A 41 -18.22 2.99 2.34
CA GLY A 41 -19.03 2.51 1.22
C GLY A 41 -19.82 3.62 0.51
N GLU A 42 -20.30 4.62 1.26
CA GLU A 42 -20.88 5.85 0.71
C GLU A 42 -19.85 6.76 0.02
N GLY A 43 -18.56 6.50 0.23
CA GLY A 43 -17.44 7.23 -0.40
C GLY A 43 -17.29 7.00 -1.90
N ALA A 44 -17.97 6.00 -2.49
CA ALA A 44 -18.00 5.81 -3.94
C ALA A 44 -18.64 7.00 -4.68
N ALA A 45 -19.60 7.68 -4.05
CA ALA A 45 -20.24 8.88 -4.60
C ALA A 45 -19.39 10.16 -4.41
N LEU A 46 -18.39 10.14 -3.52
CA LEU A 46 -17.61 11.33 -3.14
C LEU A 46 -16.43 11.62 -4.08
N TRP A 47 -16.11 10.71 -4.99
CA TRP A 47 -14.98 10.81 -5.93
C TRP A 47 -15.46 10.94 -7.37
N ASP A 48 -16.44 11.82 -7.59
CA ASP A 48 -16.77 12.35 -8.92
C ASP A 48 -15.64 13.27 -9.40
N SER A 49 -14.49 12.67 -9.76
CA SER A 49 -13.31 13.40 -10.23
C SER A 49 -13.47 13.91 -11.67
N GLY A 50 -14.69 13.98 -12.21
CA GLY A 50 -14.97 14.32 -13.61
C GLY A 50 -14.42 13.34 -14.66
N ILE A 51 -13.56 12.40 -14.25
CA ILE A 51 -12.93 11.39 -15.08
C ILE A 51 -13.81 10.14 -15.07
N PRO A 52 -14.44 9.78 -16.21
CA PRO A 52 -15.27 8.59 -16.28
C PRO A 52 -14.45 7.34 -15.92
N PRO A 53 -15.08 6.30 -15.33
CA PRO A 53 -14.47 4.99 -15.17
C PRO A 53 -13.79 4.58 -16.47
N SER A 54 -12.49 4.28 -16.41
CA SER A 54 -11.61 4.27 -17.57
C SER A 54 -11.74 2.99 -18.41
N SER A 55 -12.95 2.61 -18.81
CA SER A 55 -13.13 1.49 -19.73
C SER A 55 -12.43 1.71 -21.08
N SER A 56 -11.97 2.94 -21.36
CA SER A 56 -11.22 3.34 -22.56
C SER A 56 -9.74 3.67 -22.32
N PHE A 57 -9.21 3.57 -21.09
CA PHE A 57 -7.77 3.84 -20.87
C PHE A 57 -6.94 2.67 -21.40
N ALA A 58 -6.03 2.97 -22.32
CA ALA A 58 -5.13 2.01 -22.93
C ALA A 58 -3.71 2.56 -22.96
N ALA A 59 -2.82 1.92 -22.22
CA ALA A 59 -1.39 2.15 -22.26
C ALA A 59 -0.66 0.82 -22.53
N ALA A 60 0.41 0.90 -23.33
CA ALA A 60 1.32 -0.22 -23.52
C ALA A 60 2.24 -0.36 -22.29
N PRO A 61 2.52 -1.58 -21.81
CA PRO A 61 3.36 -1.78 -20.65
C PRO A 61 4.82 -1.48 -20.96
N ARG A 62 5.49 -0.77 -20.06
CA ARG A 62 6.90 -0.34 -20.17
C ARG A 62 7.83 -1.18 -19.29
N VAL A 63 7.62 -2.51 -19.29
CA VAL A 63 8.35 -3.45 -18.42
C VAL A 63 9.85 -3.39 -18.66
N ARG A 64 10.29 -3.45 -19.92
CA ARG A 64 11.71 -3.40 -20.30
C ARG A 64 12.41 -2.13 -19.82
N GLU A 65 11.84 -0.97 -20.15
CA GLU A 65 12.38 0.34 -19.76
C GLU A 65 12.52 0.47 -18.23
N THR A 66 11.55 -0.08 -17.49
CA THR A 66 11.59 -0.10 -16.02
C THR A 66 12.74 -0.96 -15.49
N LEU A 67 12.97 -2.14 -16.09
CA LEU A 67 14.06 -3.01 -15.68
C LEU A 67 15.43 -2.42 -16.01
N GLU A 68 15.58 -1.79 -17.17
CA GLU A 68 16.81 -1.09 -17.56
C GLU A 68 17.12 0.08 -16.61
N GLU A 69 16.11 0.76 -16.06
CA GLU A 69 16.32 1.80 -15.05
C GLU A 69 16.75 1.24 -13.69
N ILE A 70 16.14 0.15 -13.24
CA ILE A 70 16.53 -0.56 -12.00
C ILE A 70 17.94 -1.14 -12.12
N GLU A 71 18.29 -1.69 -13.28
CA GLU A 71 19.60 -2.25 -13.55
C GLU A 71 20.67 -1.14 -13.54
N ARG A 72 20.43 -0.01 -14.21
CA ARG A 72 21.31 1.17 -14.15
C ARG A 72 21.51 1.68 -12.73
N PHE A 73 20.47 1.65 -11.89
CA PHE A 73 20.61 1.99 -10.48
C PHE A 73 21.47 0.97 -9.74
N SER A 74 21.23 -0.33 -9.96
CA SER A 74 21.89 -1.42 -9.24
C SER A 74 23.37 -1.60 -9.60
N GLN A 75 23.75 -1.30 -10.84
CA GLN A 75 25.12 -1.39 -11.35
C GLN A 75 25.96 -0.12 -11.08
N ALA A 76 25.39 0.91 -10.47
CA ALA A 76 26.13 2.13 -10.20
C ALA A 76 27.28 1.90 -9.19
N ASP A 77 28.48 2.39 -9.53
CA ASP A 77 29.72 2.12 -8.76
C ASP A 77 29.81 2.85 -7.41
N ARG A 78 28.93 3.81 -7.13
CA ARG A 78 28.99 4.65 -5.91
C ARG A 78 27.63 4.82 -5.25
N PHE A 79 27.46 4.18 -4.11
CA PHE A 79 26.36 4.42 -3.18
C PHE A 79 26.92 5.11 -1.94
N GLU A 80 26.22 6.14 -1.48
CA GLU A 80 26.41 6.72 -0.15
C GLU A 80 25.50 5.95 0.82
N THR A 81 26.01 5.59 1.99
CA THR A 81 25.21 4.97 3.05
C THR A 81 25.40 5.77 4.32
N THR A 82 24.34 5.92 5.11
CA THR A 82 24.49 6.51 6.44
C THR A 82 25.12 5.54 7.43
N GLY A 83 25.25 4.26 7.07
CA GLY A 83 25.68 3.18 7.96
C GLY A 83 24.65 2.84 9.04
N ALA A 84 23.53 3.56 9.10
CA ALA A 84 22.48 3.31 10.07
C ALA A 84 21.73 2.01 9.74
N SER A 85 21.44 1.23 10.78
CA SER A 85 20.50 0.11 10.69
C SER A 85 19.33 0.37 11.63
N PHE A 86 18.12 0.32 11.09
CA PHE A 86 16.89 0.46 11.87
C PHE A 86 15.98 -0.74 11.61
N MET A 87 15.69 -1.51 12.66
CA MET A 87 14.87 -2.74 12.57
C MET A 87 15.34 -3.72 11.46
N GLY A 88 16.65 -3.80 11.23
CA GLY A 88 17.25 -4.66 10.21
C GLY A 88 17.20 -4.10 8.77
N TRP A 89 16.67 -2.89 8.57
CA TRP A 89 16.83 -2.14 7.33
C TRP A 89 18.16 -1.38 7.33
N THR A 90 18.88 -1.44 6.21
CA THR A 90 20.06 -0.61 5.95
C THR A 90 19.80 0.23 4.70
N ASP A 91 20.17 1.50 4.73
CA ASP A 91 19.96 2.42 3.61
C ASP A 91 21.16 2.50 2.66
N LYS A 92 20.85 2.69 1.39
CA LYS A 92 21.77 3.08 0.33
C LYS A 92 21.14 4.26 -0.40
N ARG A 93 21.90 5.31 -0.64
CA ARG A 93 21.45 6.52 -1.33
C ARG A 93 22.38 6.78 -2.48
N LYS A 94 21.84 7.32 -3.56
CA LYS A 94 22.65 7.83 -4.65
C LYS A 94 22.35 9.32 -4.81
N GLY A 95 23.35 10.15 -4.55
CA GLY A 95 23.40 11.51 -5.05
C GLY A 95 23.96 11.47 -6.46
N ASP A 96 23.14 11.10 -7.44
CA ASP A 96 23.56 11.20 -8.83
C ASP A 96 23.56 12.70 -9.20
N ARG A 97 24.71 13.25 -9.61
CA ARG A 97 24.79 14.66 -10.02
C ARG A 97 24.08 14.93 -11.35
N GLU A 98 23.83 13.89 -12.15
CA GLU A 98 23.11 13.99 -13.42
C GLU A 98 21.61 13.75 -13.25
N LEU A 99 21.20 12.85 -12.34
CA LEU A 99 19.78 12.68 -12.01
C LEU A 99 19.36 13.76 -11.01
N GLN A 100 18.54 14.71 -11.48
CA GLN A 100 17.95 15.78 -10.67
C GLN A 100 17.03 15.28 -9.54
N THR A 101 16.91 13.96 -9.33
CA THR A 101 16.05 13.33 -8.32
C THR A 101 16.85 12.35 -7.46
N PRO A 102 16.84 12.50 -6.12
CA PRO A 102 17.53 11.58 -5.23
C PRO A 102 16.91 10.18 -5.29
N GLN A 103 17.76 9.17 -5.41
CA GLN A 103 17.35 7.76 -5.41
C GLN A 103 17.75 7.10 -4.09
N PHE A 104 16.83 6.31 -3.53
CA PHE A 104 16.98 5.63 -2.26
C PHE A 104 16.74 4.13 -2.46
N GLY A 105 17.60 3.33 -1.85
CA GLY A 105 17.46 1.88 -1.76
C GLY A 105 17.53 1.45 -0.31
N PHE A 106 16.70 0.48 0.07
CA PHE A 106 16.74 -0.11 1.40
C PHE A 106 16.94 -1.61 1.26
N THR A 107 17.81 -2.18 2.09
CA THR A 107 18.06 -3.62 2.11
C THR A 107 17.71 -4.17 3.48
N ARG A 108 16.99 -5.29 3.49
CA ARG A 108 16.70 -6.07 4.70
C ARG A 108 16.79 -7.56 4.38
N ARG A 109 17.27 -8.33 5.35
CA ARG A 109 17.27 -9.80 5.30
C ARG A 109 16.10 -10.33 6.13
N PHE A 110 15.39 -11.31 5.57
CA PHE A 110 14.29 -12.00 6.24
C PHE A 110 14.70 -13.47 6.41
N PRO A 111 15.28 -13.86 7.56
CA PRO A 111 15.89 -15.19 7.72
C PRO A 111 14.87 -16.33 7.81
N LEU A 112 13.59 -16.03 8.00
CA LEU A 112 12.51 -17.00 8.19
C LEU A 112 11.49 -16.99 7.05
N GLU A 113 11.80 -16.30 5.95
CA GLU A 113 10.86 -16.07 4.87
C GLU A 113 11.48 -16.46 3.53
N GLU A 114 10.75 -17.24 2.74
CA GLU A 114 11.15 -17.60 1.39
C GLU A 114 10.85 -16.46 0.42
N ALA A 115 11.75 -16.21 -0.53
CA ALA A 115 11.64 -15.07 -1.45
C ALA A 115 10.33 -15.07 -2.28
N GLY A 116 9.87 -16.27 -2.68
CA GLY A 116 8.60 -16.43 -3.40
C GLY A 116 7.38 -16.10 -2.54
N GLU A 117 7.41 -16.45 -1.26
CA GLU A 117 6.32 -16.12 -0.32
C GLU A 117 6.28 -14.62 -0.02
N LEU A 118 7.44 -13.99 0.16
CA LEU A 118 7.54 -12.55 0.29
C LEU A 118 6.99 -11.83 -0.94
N LEU A 119 7.33 -12.30 -2.15
CA LEU A 119 6.78 -11.75 -3.38
C LEU A 119 5.26 -11.91 -3.43
N ALA A 120 4.73 -13.08 -3.08
CA ALA A 120 3.30 -13.35 -3.09
C ALA A 120 2.53 -12.43 -2.12
N LYS A 121 3.02 -12.29 -0.89
CA LYS A 121 2.47 -11.37 0.13
C LYS A 121 2.52 -9.92 -0.35
N THR A 122 3.65 -9.49 -0.91
CA THR A 122 3.82 -8.11 -1.40
C THR A 122 2.89 -7.84 -2.59
N TRP A 123 2.78 -8.77 -3.54
CA TRP A 123 1.87 -8.66 -4.67
C TRP A 123 0.41 -8.56 -4.24
N ASP A 124 -0.01 -9.38 -3.28
CA ASP A 124 -1.37 -9.38 -2.73
C ASP A 124 -1.73 -8.02 -2.09
N VAL A 125 -0.78 -7.35 -1.43
CA VAL A 125 -0.97 -5.98 -0.92
C VAL A 125 -1.12 -4.98 -2.06
N PHE A 126 -0.19 -4.94 -3.00
CA PHE A 126 -0.16 -3.89 -4.04
C PHE A 126 -1.21 -4.08 -5.15
N SER A 127 -1.73 -5.29 -5.32
CA SER A 127 -2.83 -5.56 -6.25
C SER A 127 -4.21 -5.37 -5.63
N SER A 128 -4.30 -5.03 -4.33
CA SER A 128 -5.54 -4.85 -3.60
C SER A 128 -5.63 -3.46 -2.97
N GLY A 129 -6.58 -2.65 -3.42
CA GLY A 129 -6.84 -1.32 -2.87
C GLY A 129 -7.01 -1.27 -1.35
N PRO A 130 -7.91 -2.11 -0.75
CA PRO A 130 -8.09 -2.15 0.69
C PRO A 130 -6.81 -2.51 1.46
N LYS A 131 -6.06 -3.53 1.02
CA LYS A 131 -4.82 -3.95 1.70
C LYS A 131 -3.73 -2.91 1.58
N MET A 132 -3.58 -2.29 0.41
CA MET A 132 -2.64 -1.19 0.20
C MET A 132 -2.96 0.00 1.10
N ALA A 133 -4.23 0.39 1.20
CA ALA A 133 -4.68 1.47 2.07
C ALA A 133 -4.36 1.19 3.55
N GLU A 134 -4.62 -0.04 4.01
CA GLU A 134 -4.35 -0.47 5.38
C GLU A 134 -2.86 -0.52 5.71
N MET A 135 -2.02 -0.96 4.77
CA MET A 135 -0.59 -1.18 5.00
C MET A 135 0.28 0.06 4.78
N SER A 136 -0.14 1.00 3.92
CA SER A 136 0.70 2.13 3.50
C SER A 136 0.37 3.46 4.15
N PHE A 137 -0.83 3.63 4.72
CA PHE A 137 -1.27 4.93 5.21
C PHE A 137 -1.94 4.85 6.58
N ASP A 138 -1.86 5.96 7.32
CA ASP A 138 -2.73 6.15 8.47
C ASP A 138 -4.21 6.17 8.06
N ARG A 139 -5.10 5.76 8.97
CA ARG A 139 -6.55 5.64 8.73
C ARG A 139 -7.22 6.95 8.32
N SER A 140 -6.61 8.09 8.61
CA SER A 140 -7.11 9.40 8.22
C SER A 140 -6.92 9.70 6.72
N VAL A 141 -6.00 9.01 6.04
CA VAL A 141 -5.77 9.17 4.60
C VAL A 141 -6.87 8.43 3.83
N ARG A 142 -7.56 9.16 2.95
CA ARG A 142 -8.53 8.55 2.04
C ARG A 142 -7.81 8.13 0.76
N THR A 143 -7.98 6.88 0.37
CA THR A 143 -7.32 6.32 -0.81
C THR A 143 -8.36 5.82 -1.82
N ARG A 144 -8.12 6.04 -3.12
CA ARG A 144 -8.83 5.38 -4.22
C ARG A 144 -7.84 4.46 -4.94
N PHE A 145 -8.31 3.26 -5.28
CA PHE A 145 -7.56 2.29 -6.06
C PHE A 145 -8.47 1.75 -7.16
N GLN A 146 -8.08 1.94 -8.41
CA GLN A 146 -8.84 1.50 -9.57
C GLN A 146 -7.93 0.77 -10.53
N VAL A 147 -8.26 -0.47 -10.88
CA VAL A 147 -7.58 -1.20 -11.95
C VAL A 147 -8.08 -0.64 -13.28
N LEU A 148 -7.18 -0.03 -14.05
CA LEU A 148 -7.49 0.51 -15.38
C LEU A 148 -7.31 -0.56 -16.46
N GLN A 149 -6.25 -1.35 -16.35
CA GLN A 149 -5.97 -2.47 -17.25
C GLN A 149 -5.36 -3.64 -16.48
N LYS A 150 -5.81 -4.85 -16.82
CA LYS A 150 -5.21 -6.11 -16.37
C LYS A 150 -4.70 -6.85 -17.59
N PHE A 151 -3.39 -7.09 -17.64
CA PHE A 151 -2.78 -7.87 -18.71
C PHE A 151 -2.84 -9.35 -18.38
N ASP A 152 -2.41 -9.71 -17.16
CA ASP A 152 -2.40 -11.08 -16.65
C ASP A 152 -2.39 -11.11 -15.11
N SER A 153 -1.94 -12.23 -14.51
CA SER A 153 -1.76 -12.40 -13.06
C SER A 153 -0.49 -11.77 -12.48
N HIS A 154 0.32 -11.13 -13.31
CA HIS A 154 1.64 -10.59 -12.99
C HIS A 154 1.79 -9.11 -13.33
N LEU A 155 0.87 -8.52 -14.09
CA LEU A 155 0.94 -7.14 -14.56
C LEU A 155 -0.44 -6.47 -14.55
N ILE A 156 -0.53 -5.36 -13.82
CA ILE A 156 -1.70 -4.49 -13.75
C ILE A 156 -1.31 -3.03 -13.94
N ILE A 157 -2.23 -2.24 -14.49
CA ILE A 157 -2.15 -0.78 -14.46
C ILE A 157 -3.27 -0.28 -13.59
N VAL A 158 -2.91 0.55 -12.61
CA VAL A 158 -3.82 1.05 -11.58
C VAL A 158 -3.75 2.57 -11.49
N ARG A 159 -4.88 3.21 -11.26
CA ARG A 159 -4.95 4.57 -10.75
C ARG A 159 -4.98 4.52 -9.23
N ARG A 160 -4.13 5.33 -8.61
CA ARG A 160 -4.14 5.56 -7.17
C ARG A 160 -4.33 7.03 -6.89
N ASP A 161 -5.29 7.36 -6.03
CA ASP A 161 -5.48 8.72 -5.54
C ASP A 161 -5.45 8.73 -4.01
N HIS A 162 -4.88 9.78 -3.43
CA HIS A 162 -4.72 9.92 -1.99
C HIS A 162 -5.14 11.35 -1.58
N LYS A 163 -5.97 11.44 -0.54
CA LYS A 163 -6.29 12.71 0.14
C LYS A 163 -5.80 12.62 1.58
N ILE A 164 -4.80 13.44 1.86
CA ILE A 164 -4.19 13.56 3.19
C ILE A 164 -4.89 14.73 3.89
N PRO A 165 -5.51 14.57 5.07
CA PRO A 165 -6.28 15.62 5.71
C PRO A 165 -5.51 16.91 6.01
N SER A 166 -4.21 16.79 6.28
CA SER A 166 -3.32 17.94 6.56
C SER A 166 -2.93 18.73 5.31
N MET A 167 -3.26 18.24 4.10
CA MET A 167 -2.90 18.88 2.84
C MET A 167 -4.17 19.28 2.06
N PRO A 168 -4.21 20.51 1.53
CA PRO A 168 -5.34 20.94 0.68
C PRO A 168 -5.35 20.25 -0.69
N MET A 169 -4.25 19.58 -1.06
CA MET A 169 -4.07 18.92 -2.34
C MET A 169 -4.46 17.43 -2.30
N ARG A 170 -4.92 16.92 -3.45
CA ARG A 170 -5.09 15.49 -3.71
C ARG A 170 -3.94 14.98 -4.58
N PHE A 171 -3.45 13.79 -4.30
CA PHE A 171 -2.33 13.21 -5.03
C PHE A 171 -2.81 12.05 -5.89
N GLY A 172 -2.66 12.15 -7.20
CA GLY A 172 -3.03 11.10 -8.16
C GLY A 172 -1.81 10.53 -8.89
N ALA A 173 -1.85 9.25 -9.21
CA ALA A 173 -0.89 8.64 -10.13
C ALA A 173 -1.54 7.48 -10.88
N VAL A 174 -1.04 7.25 -12.10
CA VAL A 174 -1.31 6.01 -12.84
C VAL A 174 -0.03 5.20 -12.84
N GLN A 175 -0.11 3.98 -12.33
CA GLN A 175 1.05 3.14 -12.14
C GLN A 175 0.89 1.78 -12.79
N MET A 176 1.96 1.37 -13.45
CA MET A 176 2.16 0.00 -13.88
C MET A 176 2.84 -0.75 -12.74
N THR A 177 2.19 -1.80 -12.24
CA THR A 177 2.74 -2.68 -11.21
C THR A 177 2.87 -4.07 -11.77
N PHE A 178 4.06 -4.65 -11.65
CA PHE A 178 4.33 -5.98 -12.16
C PHE A 178 5.30 -6.76 -11.28
N ARG A 179 5.28 -8.08 -11.46
CA ARG A 179 6.24 -9.00 -10.83
C ARG A 179 6.81 -9.96 -11.85
N LEU A 180 8.05 -10.36 -11.66
CA LEU A 180 8.72 -11.36 -12.48
C LEU A 180 9.72 -12.17 -11.68
N GLN A 181 10.03 -13.35 -12.18
CA GLN A 181 11.13 -14.18 -11.72
C GLN A 181 12.40 -13.80 -12.50
N THR A 182 13.49 -13.58 -11.77
CA THR A 182 14.82 -13.33 -12.34
C THR A 182 15.69 -14.58 -12.15
N PRO A 183 16.85 -14.68 -12.84
CA PRO A 183 17.79 -15.77 -12.59
C PRO A 183 18.29 -15.85 -11.14
N THR A 184 18.23 -14.74 -10.40
CA THR A 184 18.73 -14.61 -9.02
C THR A 184 17.62 -14.53 -7.97
N GLY A 185 16.34 -14.63 -8.36
CA GLY A 185 15.22 -14.55 -7.43
C GLY A 185 13.96 -13.96 -8.06
N TYR A 186 13.40 -12.93 -7.43
CA TYR A 186 12.16 -12.30 -7.86
C TYR A 186 12.25 -10.79 -7.76
N SER A 187 11.54 -10.10 -8.65
CA SER A 187 11.40 -8.65 -8.63
C SER A 187 9.94 -8.28 -8.69
N MET A 188 9.57 -7.31 -7.88
CA MET A 188 8.30 -6.60 -7.97
C MET A 188 8.61 -5.13 -8.19
N CYS A 189 7.94 -4.55 -9.19
CA CYS A 189 8.22 -3.21 -9.65
C CYS A 189 6.92 -2.43 -9.75
N SER A 190 6.96 -1.15 -9.40
CA SER A 190 5.85 -0.23 -9.56
C SER A 190 6.35 1.10 -10.10
N ARG A 191 5.87 1.47 -11.28
CA ARG A 191 6.29 2.68 -11.98
C ARG A 191 5.10 3.57 -12.28
N THR A 192 5.20 4.87 -12.03
CA THR A 192 4.27 5.85 -12.61
C THR A 192 4.46 5.91 -14.13
N ILE A 193 3.38 5.77 -14.88
CA ILE A 193 3.36 5.92 -16.33
C ILE A 193 2.65 7.22 -16.72
N PRO A 194 3.03 7.85 -17.85
CA PRO A 194 2.28 8.99 -18.37
C PRO A 194 0.83 8.62 -18.63
N ALA A 195 -0.08 9.51 -18.23
CA ALA A 195 -1.51 9.38 -18.51
C ALA A 195 -2.07 10.78 -18.85
N PRO A 196 -1.77 11.32 -20.04
CA PRO A 196 -2.12 12.69 -20.41
C PRO A 196 -3.61 12.98 -20.30
N GLU A 197 -4.47 12.03 -20.65
CA GLU A 197 -5.93 12.17 -20.60
C GLU A 197 -6.41 12.32 -19.16
N ILE A 198 -5.79 11.60 -18.22
CA ILE A 198 -6.09 11.71 -16.79
C ILE A 198 -5.54 13.02 -16.24
N GLN A 199 -4.30 13.39 -16.59
CA GLN A 199 -3.66 14.64 -16.14
C GLN A 199 -4.39 15.89 -16.61
N GLN A 200 -4.86 15.91 -17.86
CA GLN A 200 -5.59 17.06 -18.43
C GLN A 200 -6.97 17.25 -17.79
N ALA A 201 -7.56 16.19 -17.26
CA ALA A 201 -8.84 16.21 -16.58
C ALA A 201 -8.72 16.50 -15.06
N MET A 202 -7.50 16.66 -14.54
CA MET A 202 -7.28 16.97 -13.13
C MET A 202 -7.69 18.40 -12.79
N GLU A 203 -8.30 18.58 -11.62
CA GLU A 203 -8.64 19.91 -11.12
C GLU A 203 -7.40 20.61 -10.53
N PRO A 204 -7.41 21.96 -10.37
CA PRO A 204 -6.23 22.71 -9.88
C PRO A 204 -5.71 22.30 -8.49
N HIS A 205 -6.53 21.63 -7.68
CA HIS A 205 -6.16 21.13 -6.35
C HIS A 205 -5.67 19.67 -6.38
N GLU A 206 -5.52 19.09 -7.56
CA GLU A 206 -5.03 17.73 -7.76
C GLU A 206 -3.62 17.77 -8.36
N TYR A 207 -2.73 16.94 -7.83
CA TYR A 207 -1.34 16.86 -8.23
C TYR A 207 -0.99 15.45 -8.73
N PHE A 208 -0.47 15.36 -9.96
CA PHE A 208 0.00 14.11 -10.52
C PHE A 208 1.45 13.85 -10.11
N TYR A 209 1.69 12.82 -9.32
CA TYR A 209 3.03 12.54 -8.80
C TYR A 209 3.75 11.42 -9.56
N LEU A 210 5.05 11.62 -9.77
CA LEU A 210 5.94 10.64 -10.37
C LEU A 210 6.62 9.80 -9.29
N SER A 211 6.67 8.49 -9.49
CA SER A 211 7.35 7.56 -8.59
C SER A 211 7.84 6.33 -9.35
N LEU A 212 8.97 5.80 -8.93
CA LEU A 212 9.48 4.50 -9.33
C LEU A 212 9.86 3.73 -8.06
N LEU A 213 9.34 2.51 -7.93
CA LEU A 213 9.50 1.59 -6.82
C LEU A 213 9.99 0.24 -7.34
#